data_AF-A0A0G1FSD3-F1
#
_entry.id   AF-A0A0G1FSD3-F1
#
_cell.length_a   1.000
_cell.length_b   1.000
_cell.length_c   1.000
_cell.angle_alpha   90.00
_cell.angle_beta   90.00
_cell.angle_gamma   90.00
#
_symmetry.space_group_name_H-M   'P 1'
#
loop_
_entity.id
_entity.type
_entity.pdbx_description
1 polymer ?
#
loop_
_entity_poly.entity_id
_entity_poly.type
_entity_poly.pdbx_seq_one_letter_code
_entity_poly.pdbx_strand_id
1 'polypeptide(L)'
;MKPWAGVPCIRTIKIGTDTIDVPTFKCLEAVYARILQISIALALFALMVMLVIGGFKFLTSGGDPKATASAKQTMTYAVAGLFLMVIAFLIFRLIEVYTGVTITVFEIPQAP
;
A
#
# COMPACT_ATOMS: atom_id res chain seq x y z
N MET A 1 -4.46 -12.90 -30.51
CA MET A 1 -3.74 -11.69 -30.06
C MET A 1 -3.25 -11.95 -28.65
N LYS A 2 -1.98 -11.71 -28.32
CA LYS A 2 -1.41 -12.08 -27.01
C LYS A 2 -2.06 -11.22 -25.90
N PRO A 3 -2.68 -11.81 -24.85
CA PRO A 3 -3.36 -11.05 -23.80
C PRO A 3 -2.45 -10.12 -22.98
N TRP A 4 -1.13 -10.36 -23.04
CA TRP A 4 -0.10 -9.64 -22.31
C TRP A 4 0.71 -8.67 -23.18
N ALA A 5 0.32 -8.47 -24.44
CA ALA A 5 0.99 -7.50 -25.31
C ALA A 5 0.76 -6.07 -24.77
N GLY A 6 1.82 -5.41 -24.30
CA GLY A 6 1.78 -4.02 -23.81
C GLY A 6 2.05 -3.83 -22.32
N VAL A 7 2.33 -4.89 -21.54
CA VAL A 7 2.82 -4.70 -20.17
C VAL A 7 4.31 -4.28 -20.20
N PRO A 8 4.71 -3.23 -19.47
CA PRO A 8 6.06 -2.65 -19.54
C PRO A 8 7.17 -3.55 -18.97
N CYS A 9 6.83 -4.73 -18.47
CA CYS A 9 7.75 -5.64 -17.80
C CYS A 9 8.15 -6.88 -18.63
N ILE A 10 7.60 -7.03 -19.85
CA ILE A 10 7.96 -8.08 -20.80
C ILE A 10 8.92 -7.49 -21.84
N ARG A 11 10.11 -8.08 -21.96
CA ARG A 11 11.05 -7.75 -23.03
C ARG A 11 10.75 -8.66 -24.21
N THR A 12 10.52 -8.08 -25.38
CA THR A 12 10.37 -8.84 -26.63
C THR A 12 11.73 -8.97 -27.28
N ILE A 13 12.26 -10.18 -27.32
CA ILE A 13 13.54 -10.48 -27.96
C ILE A 13 13.24 -11.06 -29.33
N LYS A 14 13.82 -10.48 -30.37
CA LYS A 14 13.77 -11.03 -31.74
C LYS A 14 14.90 -12.02 -31.90
N ILE A 15 14.59 -13.29 -32.21
CA ILE A 15 15.57 -14.29 -32.61
C ILE A 15 15.17 -14.77 -34.01
N GLY A 16 15.86 -14.28 -35.04
CA GLY A 16 15.49 -14.55 -36.43
C GLY A 16 14.12 -13.94 -36.79
N THR A 17 13.20 -14.76 -37.29
CA THR A 17 11.82 -14.37 -37.64
C THR A 17 10.82 -14.51 -36.48
N ASP A 18 11.24 -15.08 -35.35
CA ASP A 18 10.36 -15.33 -34.20
C ASP A 18 10.56 -14.30 -33.07
N THR A 19 9.45 -13.83 -32.51
CA THR A 19 9.43 -12.95 -31.32
C THR A 19 9.17 -13.79 -30.07
N ILE A 20 10.16 -13.89 -29.19
CA ILE A 20 10.01 -14.53 -27.89
C ILE A 20 9.81 -13.45 -26.84
N ASP A 21 8.73 -13.57 -26.09
CA ASP A 21 8.41 -12.69 -24.97
C ASP A 21 8.99 -13.31 -23.70
N VAL A 22 9.92 -12.60 -23.04
CA VAL A 22 10.49 -13.06 -21.76
C VAL A 22 10.05 -12.15 -20.61
N PRO A 23 9.53 -12.71 -19.51
CA PRO A 23 9.23 -11.94 -18.31
C PRO A 23 10.53 -11.51 -17.63
N THR A 24 10.69 -10.21 -17.40
CA THR A 24 11.85 -9.65 -16.68
C THR A 24 11.49 -9.47 -15.19
N PHE A 25 12.50 -9.35 -14.32
CA PHE A 25 12.30 -9.05 -12.88
C PHE A 25 11.45 -7.79 -12.64
N LYS A 26 11.36 -6.86 -13.60
CA LYS A 26 10.43 -5.72 -13.59
C LYS A 26 8.96 -6.12 -13.46
N CYS A 27 8.57 -7.36 -13.75
CA CYS A 27 7.18 -7.79 -13.56
C CYS A 27 6.84 -7.90 -12.07
N LEU A 28 7.84 -8.17 -11.23
CA LEU A 28 7.65 -8.16 -9.78
C LEU A 28 7.32 -6.74 -9.28
N GLU A 29 7.99 -5.73 -9.82
CA GLU A 29 7.72 -4.31 -9.53
C GLU A 29 6.27 -3.92 -9.86
N ALA A 30 5.78 -4.29 -11.04
CA ALA A 30 4.41 -3.98 -11.45
C ALA A 30 3.35 -4.66 -10.55
N VAL A 31 3.60 -5.90 -10.13
CA VAL A 31 2.71 -6.64 -9.22
C VAL A 31 2.75 -6.02 -7.83
N TYR A 32 3.94 -5.72 -7.32
CA TYR A 32 4.15 -5.13 -6.01
C TYR A 32 3.49 -3.75 -5.89
N ALA A 33 3.69 -2.87 -6.87
CA ALA A 33 3.07 -1.55 -6.90
C ALA A 33 1.54 -1.62 -6.87
N ARG A 34 0.93 -2.55 -7.61
CA ARG A 34 -0.52 -2.76 -7.61
C ARG A 34 -1.02 -3.28 -6.27
N ILE A 35 -0.32 -4.23 -5.66
CA ILE A 35 -0.68 -4.78 -4.34
C ILE A 35 -0.61 -3.68 -3.27
N LEU A 36 0.44 -2.86 -3.26
CA LEU A 36 0.57 -1.75 -2.33
C LEU A 36 -0.53 -0.70 -2.48
N GLN A 37 -0.87 -0.31 -3.72
CA GLN A 37 -1.96 0.64 -3.94
C GLN A 37 -3.29 0.11 -3.40
N ILE A 38 -3.60 -1.16 -3.66
CA ILE A 38 -4.83 -1.79 -3.17
C ILE A 38 -4.83 -1.92 -1.64
N SER A 39 -3.70 -2.28 -1.03
CA SER A 39 -3.61 -2.44 0.42
C SER A 39 -3.78 -1.12 1.17
N ILE A 40 -3.18 -0.03 0.67
CA ILE A 40 -3.34 1.31 1.25
C ILE A 40 -4.78 1.79 1.12
N ALA A 41 -5.40 1.61 -0.05
CA ALA A 41 -6.80 1.97 -0.26
C ALA A 41 -7.74 1.18 0.69
N LEU A 42 -7.48 -0.12 0.86
CA LEU A 42 -8.24 -0.97 1.77
C LEU A 42 -8.04 -0.57 3.23
N ALA A 43 -6.81 -0.23 3.63
CA ALA A 43 -6.50 0.20 4.99
C ALA A 43 -7.23 1.50 5.35
N LEU A 44 -7.21 2.50 4.46
CA LEU A 44 -7.94 3.76 4.66
C LEU A 44 -9.45 3.54 4.74
N PHE A 45 -10.00 2.66 3.89
CA PHE A 45 -11.40 2.29 3.94
C PHE A 45 -11.79 1.62 5.27
N ALA A 46 -10.99 0.66 5.74
CA ALA A 46 -11.20 0.00 7.02
C ALA A 46 -11.12 0.98 8.21
N LEU A 47 -10.20 1.94 8.14
CA LEU A 47 -10.05 2.99 9.15
C LEU A 47 -11.32 3.86 9.22
N MET A 48 -11.87 4.23 8.08
CA MET A 48 -13.14 4.98 8.00
C MET A 48 -14.29 4.21 8.65
N VAL A 49 -14.42 2.90 8.36
CA VAL A 49 -15.46 2.05 8.96
C VAL A 49 -15.29 1.93 10.48
N MET A 50 -14.06 1.73 10.97
CA MET A 50 -13.79 1.66 12.41
C MET A 50 -14.07 2.99 13.13
N LEU A 51 -13.79 4.12 12.50
CA LEU A 51 -14.12 5.44 13.05
C LEU A 51 -15.63 5.64 13.17
N VAL A 52 -16.40 5.25 12.16
CA VAL A 52 -17.87 5.34 12.21
C VAL A 52 -18.43 4.46 13.31
N ILE A 53 -18.06 3.18 13.36
CA ILE A 53 -18.57 2.24 14.37
C ILE A 53 -18.11 2.63 15.78
N GLY A 54 -16.85 3.02 15.95
CA GLY A 54 -16.30 3.48 17.22
C GLY A 54 -16.94 4.78 17.69
N GLY A 55 -17.19 5.72 16.78
CA GLY A 55 -17.89 6.98 17.05
C GLY A 55 -19.34 6.76 17.46
N PHE A 56 -20.08 5.94 16.71
CA PHE A 56 -21.46 5.60 17.07
C PHE A 56 -21.55 4.90 18.42
N LYS A 57 -20.66 3.93 18.69
CA LYS A 57 -20.61 3.24 19.98
C LYS A 57 -20.26 4.20 21.13
N PHE A 58 -19.37 5.17 20.90
CA PHE A 58 -19.03 6.17 21.91
C PHE A 58 -20.24 7.05 22.26
N LEU A 59 -21.00 7.50 21.26
CA LEU A 59 -22.18 8.34 21.44
C LEU A 59 -23.36 7.61 22.09
N THR A 60 -23.58 6.33 21.77
CA THR A 60 -24.69 5.54 22.34
C THR A 60 -24.38 4.89 23.69
N SER A 61 -23.15 5.04 24.21
CA SER A 61 -22.73 4.40 25.46
C SER A 61 -23.42 4.95 26.72
N GLY A 62 -24.10 6.11 26.66
CA GLY A 62 -25.10 6.55 27.64
C GLY A 62 -24.69 6.61 29.13
N GLY A 63 -23.41 6.45 29.47
CA GLY A 63 -22.92 6.37 30.86
C GLY A 63 -22.51 4.97 31.34
N ASP A 64 -22.63 3.92 30.52
CA ASP A 64 -22.10 2.59 30.87
C ASP A 64 -20.55 2.59 30.72
N PRO A 65 -19.80 2.33 31.83
CA PRO A 65 -18.35 2.32 31.80
C PRO A 65 -17.76 1.26 30.87
N LYS A 66 -18.46 0.14 30.63
CA LYS A 66 -17.96 -0.95 29.77
C LYS A 66 -18.04 -0.59 28.30
N ALA A 67 -19.14 0.02 27.87
CA ALA A 67 -19.33 0.47 26.50
C ALA A 67 -18.36 1.63 26.18
N THR A 68 -18.18 2.55 27.12
CA THR A 68 -17.25 3.67 27.00
C THR A 68 -15.79 3.22 26.94
N ALA A 69 -15.38 2.26 27.77
CA ALA A 69 -14.03 1.69 27.74
C ALA A 69 -13.71 1.02 26.40
N SER A 70 -14.66 0.22 25.88
CA SER A 70 -14.50 -0.42 24.57
C SER A 70 -14.44 0.60 23.44
N ALA A 71 -15.26 1.65 23.47
CA ALA A 71 -15.24 2.71 22.46
C ALA A 71 -13.92 3.51 22.48
N LYS A 72 -13.39 3.84 23.67
CA LYS A 72 -12.06 4.47 23.81
C LYS A 72 -10.96 3.59 23.24
N GLN A 73 -10.99 2.29 23.52
CA GLN A 73 -9.99 1.36 23.00
C GLN A 73 -10.04 1.28 21.46
N THR A 74 -11.24 1.21 20.86
CA THR A 74 -11.41 1.26 19.41
C THR A 74 -10.90 2.57 18.81
N MET A 75 -11.17 3.72 19.45
CA MET A 75 -10.64 5.02 19.00
C MET A 75 -9.11 5.07 19.10
N THR A 76 -8.52 4.60 20.20
CA THR A 76 -7.06 4.55 20.34
C THR A 76 -6.42 3.69 19.27
N TYR A 77 -6.98 2.52 18.93
CA TYR A 77 -6.44 1.70 17.85
C TYR A 77 -6.58 2.35 16.47
N ALA A 78 -7.70 3.02 16.19
CA ALA A 78 -7.89 3.75 14.94
C ALA A 78 -6.87 4.89 14.79
N VAL A 79 -6.65 5.66 15.85
CA VAL A 79 -5.66 6.75 15.89
C VAL A 79 -4.23 6.21 15.81
N ALA A 80 -3.92 5.14 16.56
CA ALA A 80 -2.60 4.51 16.55
C ALA A 80 -2.24 3.94 15.16
N GLY A 81 -3.21 3.35 14.45
CA GLY A 81 -3.03 2.86 13.09
C GLY A 81 -2.72 3.99 12.09
N LEU A 82 -3.45 5.11 12.17
CA LEU A 82 -3.17 6.28 11.35
C LEU A 82 -1.78 6.86 11.67
N PHE A 83 -1.47 6.96 12.97
CA PHE A 83 -0.20 7.50 13.45
C PHE A 83 0.99 6.66 12.97
N LEU A 84 0.88 5.33 13.01
CA LEU A 84 1.90 4.41 12.47
C LEU A 84 2.13 4.62 10.97
N MET A 85 1.06 4.79 10.18
CA MET A 85 1.18 5.09 8.74
C MET A 85 1.96 6.38 8.49
N VAL A 86 1.67 7.44 9.24
CA VAL A 86 2.34 8.75 9.10
C VAL A 86 3.80 8.65 9.50
N ILE A 87 4.12 7.97 10.61
CA ILE A 87 5.50 7.75 11.04
C ILE A 87 6.29 6.96 10.00
N ALA A 88 5.71 5.88 9.45
CA ALA A 88 6.38 5.09 8.42
C ALA A 88 6.75 5.94 7.20
N PHE A 89 5.84 6.80 6.74
CA PHE A 89 6.10 7.73 5.64
C PHE A 89 7.20 8.75 5.98
N LEU A 90 7.19 9.29 7.20
CA LEU A 90 8.24 10.20 7.69
C LEU A 90 9.62 9.53 7.69
N ILE A 91 9.72 8.29 8.16
CA ILE A 91 10.97 7.52 8.15
C ILE A 91 11.46 7.33 6.72
N PHE A 92 10.59 6.94 5.79
CA PHE A 92 10.98 6.77 4.39
C PHE A 92 11.47 8.08 3.77
N ARG A 93 10.74 9.18 3.98
CA ARG A 93 11.16 10.50 3.49
C ARG A 93 12.49 10.96 4.08
N LEU A 94 12.75 10.64 5.35
CA LEU A 94 14.02 10.95 5.97
C LEU A 94 15.16 10.20 5.28
N ILE A 95 14.97 8.91 5.00
CA ILE A 95 15.95 8.11 4.26
C ILE A 95 16.15 8.67 2.84
N GLU A 96 15.10 9.03 2.12
CA GLU A 96 15.20 9.63 0.77
C GLU A 96 16.04 10.91 0.77
N VAL A 97 15.89 11.76 1.78
CA VAL A 97 16.68 12.99 1.92
C VAL A 97 18.16 12.70 2.18
N TYR A 98 18.47 11.66 2.95
CA TYR A 98 19.86 11.30 3.25
C TYR A 98 20.55 10.51 2.13
N THR A 99 19.83 9.62 1.44
CA THR A 99 20.40 8.79 0.38
C THR A 99 20.28 9.41 -1.01
N GLY A 100 19.38 10.37 -1.20
CA GLY A 100 19.08 10.96 -2.51
C GLY A 100 18.36 10.03 -3.47
N VAL A 101 17.92 8.85 -3.02
CA VAL A 101 17.22 7.84 -3.83
C VAL A 101 15.78 7.73 -3.34
N THR A 102 14.83 7.79 -4.27
CA THR A 102 13.39 7.60 -3.99
C THR A 102 13.12 6.12 -3.68
N ILE A 103 13.00 5.78 -2.40
CA ILE A 103 12.72 4.42 -1.92
C ILE A 103 11.23 4.10 -1.85
N THR A 104 10.37 5.11 -2.05
CA THR A 104 8.92 4.94 -2.13
C THR A 104 8.45 4.29 -3.44
N VAL A 105 9.33 4.22 -4.44
CA VAL A 105 9.10 3.50 -5.68
C VAL A 105 10.12 2.37 -5.78
N PHE A 106 9.62 1.14 -5.86
CA PHE A 106 10.47 -0.02 -6.09
C PHE A 106 10.82 -0.10 -7.58
N GLU A 107 11.82 0.66 -8.02
CA GLU A 107 12.35 0.55 -9.38
C GLU A 107 13.53 -0.42 -9.42
N ILE A 108 13.41 -1.52 -10.18
CA ILE A 108 14.57 -2.37 -10.46
C ILE A 108 15.32 -1.79 -11.65
N PRO A 109 16.57 -1.33 -11.49
CA PRO A 109 17.38 -0.92 -12.64
C PRO A 109 17.57 -2.13 -13.56
N GLN A 110 17.12 -1.99 -14.82
CA GLN A 110 17.36 -3.01 -15.83
C GLN A 110 18.82 -2.90 -16.28
N ALA A 111 19.57 -4.01 -16.15
CA ALA A 111 20.83 -4.16 -16.86
C ALA A 111 20.56 -4.03 -18.38
N PRO A 112 21.48 -3.42 -19.16
CA PRO A 112 21.31 -3.21 -20.60
C PRO A 112 21.02 -4.51 -21.39
#